data_AF-A0A1E5H1G5-F1
#
_entry.id   AF-A0A1E5H1G5-F1
#
_cell.length_a   1.000
_cell.length_b   1.000
_cell.length_c   1.000
_cell.angle_alpha   90.00
_cell.angle_beta   90.00
_cell.angle_gamma   90.00
#
_symmetry.space_group_name_H-M   'P 1'
#
loop_
_entity.id
_entity.type
_entity.pdbx_description
1 polymer ?
#
loop_
_entity_poly.entity_id
_entity_poly.type
_entity_poly.pdbx_seq_one_letter_code
_entity_poly.pdbx_strand_id
1 'polypeptide(L)'
;MKLLNIEEEELRNMFAKLIVSSMNSDFDNTVHPAFVETIKQMSVLDAKIVKSFRNVGTHTAGNIIQVMNAAGEYIPKGAYFTLLEDFYIFPDPEHTLNALSQATSNLIRLGIISIDPKQNMDCQDIFLKDSRVSDFMNKCSFSNTTNKIRTSRLDVTPFGSAFKGCVI
;
A
#
# COMPACT_ATOMS: atom_id res chain seq x y z
N MET A 1 2.26 -20.26 -20.76
CA MET A 1 2.11 -19.05 -21.61
C MET A 1 0.66 -18.55 -21.62
N LYS A 2 0.08 -18.25 -20.44
CA LYS A 2 -1.31 -17.75 -20.33
C LYS A 2 -1.54 -16.70 -19.21
N LEU A 3 -0.47 -16.21 -18.57
CA LEU A 3 -0.56 -15.21 -17.49
C LEU A 3 -0.14 -13.79 -17.94
N LEU A 4 0.62 -13.64 -19.03
CA LEU A 4 1.10 -12.33 -19.51
C LEU A 4 0.00 -11.40 -20.06
N ASN A 5 -1.18 -11.90 -20.46
CA ASN A 5 -2.17 -11.08 -21.18
C ASN A 5 -3.15 -10.31 -20.28
N ILE A 6 -3.49 -10.83 -19.09
CA ILE A 6 -4.47 -10.22 -18.19
C ILE A 6 -3.79 -9.19 -17.27
N GLU A 7 -2.58 -9.50 -16.81
CA GLU A 7 -1.80 -8.62 -15.94
C GLU A 7 -1.52 -7.24 -16.57
N GLU A 8 -1.15 -7.21 -17.85
CA GLU A 8 -0.97 -5.95 -18.57
C GLU A 8 -2.27 -5.19 -18.87
N GLU A 9 -3.45 -5.82 -18.81
CA GLU A 9 -4.71 -5.17 -19.16
C GLU A 9 -4.96 -3.94 -18.28
N GLU A 10 -4.60 -4.05 -17.00
CA GLU A 10 -4.83 -3.00 -16.03
C GLU A 10 -4.01 -1.75 -16.33
N LEU A 11 -2.74 -1.96 -16.71
CA LEU A 11 -1.80 -0.90 -17.06
C LEU A 11 -2.10 -0.34 -18.46
N ARG A 12 -2.43 -1.18 -19.44
CA ARG A 12 -2.86 -0.75 -20.79
C ARG A 12 -4.10 0.12 -20.72
N ASN A 13 -5.07 -0.24 -19.87
CA ASN A 13 -6.26 0.56 -19.64
C ASN A 13 -5.93 1.93 -19.01
N MET A 14 -4.95 1.99 -18.10
CA MET A 14 -4.48 3.25 -17.53
C MET A 14 -3.79 4.13 -18.59
N PHE A 15 -2.95 3.55 -19.46
CA PHE A 15 -2.36 4.29 -20.58
C PHE A 15 -3.42 4.81 -21.55
N ALA A 16 -4.40 4.00 -21.92
CA ALA A 16 -5.47 4.42 -22.82
C ALA A 16 -6.26 5.61 -22.24
N LYS A 17 -6.62 5.54 -20.95
CA LYS A 17 -7.31 6.64 -20.25
C LYS A 17 -6.45 7.88 -20.14
N LEU A 18 -5.15 7.73 -19.90
CA LEU A 18 -4.22 8.86 -19.88
C LEU A 18 -4.17 9.58 -21.24
N ILE A 19 -4.13 8.81 -22.34
CA ILE A 19 -4.15 9.36 -23.70
C ILE A 19 -5.46 10.12 -23.95
N VAL A 20 -6.61 9.52 -23.64
CA VAL A 20 -7.91 10.19 -23.78
C VAL A 20 -7.97 11.47 -22.94
N SER A 21 -7.48 11.43 -21.70
CA SER A 21 -7.42 12.61 -20.83
C SER A 21 -6.52 13.70 -21.41
N SER A 22 -5.35 13.34 -21.97
CA SER A 22 -4.44 14.32 -22.61
C SER A 22 -4.99 14.96 -23.89
N MET A 23 -6.02 14.36 -24.50
CA MET A 23 -6.70 14.92 -25.67
C MET A 23 -7.93 15.75 -25.30
N ASN A 24 -8.39 15.68 -24.05
CA ASN A 24 -9.54 16.43 -23.58
C ASN A 24 -9.08 17.76 -22.97
N SER A 25 -9.54 18.87 -23.55
CA SER A 25 -9.25 20.24 -23.09
C SER A 25 -9.63 20.50 -21.63
N ASP A 26 -10.57 19.73 -21.08
CA ASP A 26 -10.95 19.80 -19.66
C ASP A 26 -9.80 19.39 -18.72
N PHE A 27 -8.78 18.70 -19.25
CA PHE A 27 -7.63 18.18 -18.50
C PHE A 27 -6.29 18.83 -18.87
N ASP A 28 -6.28 19.90 -19.68
CA ASP A 28 -5.04 20.54 -20.16
C ASP A 28 -4.08 20.97 -19.04
N ASN A 29 -4.63 21.30 -17.86
CA ASN A 29 -3.85 21.71 -16.68
C ASN A 29 -3.67 20.61 -15.62
N THR A 30 -4.21 19.40 -15.85
CA THR A 30 -4.19 18.30 -14.86
C THR A 30 -3.36 17.09 -15.29
N VAL A 31 -3.16 16.89 -16.60
CA VAL A 31 -2.26 15.83 -17.09
C VAL A 31 -0.81 16.22 -16.84
N HIS A 32 -0.19 15.59 -15.85
CA HIS A 32 1.22 15.82 -15.55
C HIS A 32 2.12 14.95 -16.46
N PRO A 33 3.22 15.47 -17.04
CA PRO A 33 4.12 14.71 -17.91
C PRO A 33 4.66 13.42 -17.27
N ALA A 34 4.84 13.41 -15.95
CA ALA A 34 5.31 12.25 -15.21
C ALA A 34 4.31 11.07 -15.14
N PHE A 35 3.04 11.24 -15.51
CA PHE A 35 2.05 10.16 -15.39
C PHE A 35 2.37 8.97 -16.29
N VAL A 36 2.95 9.19 -17.48
CA VAL A 36 3.41 8.11 -18.35
C VAL A 36 4.48 7.27 -17.65
N GLU A 37 5.50 7.93 -17.08
CA GLU A 37 6.58 7.25 -16.36
C GLU A 37 6.10 6.59 -15.07
N THR A 38 5.08 7.17 -14.44
CA THR A 38 4.42 6.62 -13.25
C THR A 38 3.77 5.27 -13.58
N ILE A 39 2.97 5.19 -14.64
CA ILE A 39 2.34 3.92 -15.06
C ILE A 39 3.41 2.89 -15.45
N LYS A 40 4.47 3.29 -16.16
CA LYS A 40 5.57 2.38 -16.55
C LYS A 40 6.29 1.74 -15.36
N GLN A 41 6.29 2.40 -14.20
CA GLN A 41 6.96 1.93 -12.99
C GLN A 41 6.00 1.23 -12.00
N MET A 42 4.74 1.02 -12.38
CA MET A 42 3.76 0.29 -11.59
C MET A 42 3.77 -1.20 -11.91
N SER A 43 3.60 -2.01 -10.87
CA SER A 43 3.11 -3.37 -10.98
C SER A 43 1.59 -3.37 -11.19
N VAL A 44 1.06 -4.52 -11.61
CA VAL A 44 -0.40 -4.73 -11.71
C VAL A 44 -1.08 -4.58 -10.36
N LEU A 45 -0.43 -5.06 -9.29
CA LEU A 45 -0.92 -4.93 -7.92
C LEU A 45 -1.00 -3.46 -7.52
N ASP A 46 -0.01 -2.64 -7.88
CA ASP A 46 -0.01 -1.21 -7.61
C ASP A 46 -1.22 -0.54 -8.27
N ALA A 47 -1.44 -0.83 -9.56
CA ALA A 47 -2.58 -0.31 -10.31
C ALA A 47 -3.93 -0.73 -9.68
N LYS A 48 -4.05 -1.99 -9.25
CA LYS A 48 -5.24 -2.49 -8.54
C LYS A 48 -5.46 -1.78 -7.21
N ILE A 49 -4.41 -1.56 -6.41
CA ILE A 49 -4.48 -0.83 -5.14
C ILE A 49 -4.91 0.62 -5.38
N VAL A 50 -4.32 1.31 -6.37
CA VAL A 50 -4.69 2.70 -6.69
C VAL A 50 -6.15 2.81 -7.13
N LYS A 51 -6.64 1.86 -7.96
CA LYS A 51 -8.06 1.75 -8.32
C LYS A 51 -8.97 1.49 -7.13
N SER A 52 -8.45 0.86 -6.07
CA SER A 52 -9.21 0.58 -4.85
C SER A 52 -9.43 1.81 -3.99
N PHE A 53 -8.56 2.82 -4.11
CA PHE A 53 -8.76 4.14 -3.51
C PHE A 53 -9.91 4.82 -4.26
N ARG A 54 -11.16 4.61 -3.84
CA ARG A 54 -12.36 5.23 -4.44
C ARG A 54 -12.40 6.74 -4.12
N ASN A 55 -13.58 7.27 -3.83
CA ASN A 55 -13.80 8.68 -3.43
C ASN A 55 -13.31 9.01 -2.01
N VAL A 56 -12.74 8.03 -1.30
CA VAL A 56 -12.17 8.23 0.02
C VAL A 56 -10.69 8.55 -0.16
N GLY A 57 -10.24 9.70 0.36
CA GLY A 57 -8.85 10.13 0.26
C GLY A 57 -7.94 9.56 1.35
N THR A 58 -8.52 9.05 2.44
CA THR A 58 -7.81 8.58 3.63
C THR A 58 -8.13 7.11 3.91
N HIS A 59 -7.08 6.33 4.09
CA HIS A 59 -7.07 4.91 4.39
C HIS A 59 -6.13 4.63 5.57
N THR A 60 -5.93 3.35 5.90
CA THR A 60 -4.99 2.93 6.94
C THR A 60 -3.95 1.98 6.36
N ALA A 61 -2.69 2.17 6.76
CA ALA A 61 -1.62 1.19 6.58
C ALA A 61 -1.28 0.51 7.91
N GLY A 62 -0.94 -0.77 7.84
CA GLY A 62 -0.52 -1.56 8.98
C GLY A 62 1.00 -1.70 9.02
N ASN A 63 1.52 -1.83 10.24
CA ASN A 63 2.89 -2.24 10.54
C ASN A 63 2.80 -3.40 11.52
N ILE A 64 3.42 -4.54 11.22
CA ILE A 64 3.55 -5.65 12.17
C ILE A 64 4.87 -5.45 12.91
N ILE A 65 4.80 -5.27 14.21
CA ILE A 65 5.96 -5.14 15.08
C ILE A 65 6.04 -6.33 16.03
N GLN A 66 7.26 -6.68 16.41
CA GLN A 66 7.52 -7.61 17.49
C GLN A 66 8.09 -6.87 18.69
N VAL A 67 7.46 -7.03 19.84
CA VAL A 67 7.82 -6.36 21.08
C VAL A 67 8.47 -7.35 22.04
N MET A 68 9.60 -6.97 22.62
CA MET A 68 10.30 -7.76 23.64
C MET A 68 9.57 -7.70 24.99
N ASN A 69 9.20 -8.86 25.53
CA ASN A 69 8.47 -8.97 26.80
C ASN A 69 9.37 -8.94 28.03
N ALA A 70 10.63 -9.32 27.87
CA ALA A 70 11.65 -9.28 28.91
C ALA A 70 12.77 -8.30 28.53
N ALA A 71 13.36 -7.64 29.53
CA ALA A 71 14.59 -6.90 29.32
C ALA A 71 15.75 -7.91 29.28
N GLY A 72 16.57 -7.83 28.23
CA GLY A 72 17.89 -8.45 28.20
C GLY A 72 18.95 -7.51 28.77
N GLU A 73 20.18 -7.99 28.91
CA GLU A 73 21.33 -7.20 29.38
C GLU A 73 21.56 -5.92 28.54
N TYR A 74 21.24 -5.97 27.24
CA TYR A 74 21.44 -4.87 26.28
C TYR A 74 20.15 -4.39 25.61
N ILE A 75 19.01 -5.04 25.85
CA ILE A 75 17.76 -4.74 25.15
C ILE A 75 16.69 -4.39 26.19
N PRO A 76 16.21 -3.14 26.24
CA PRO A 76 15.21 -2.75 27.22
C PRO A 76 13.87 -3.45 26.95
N LYS A 77 13.14 -3.75 28.04
CA LYS A 77 11.77 -4.25 27.95
C LYS A 77 10.92 -3.26 27.15
N GLY A 78 10.13 -3.76 26.20
CA GLY A 78 9.33 -2.93 25.31
C GLY A 78 10.06 -2.43 24.06
N ALA A 79 11.36 -2.73 23.91
CA ALA A 79 12.03 -2.59 22.62
C ALA A 79 11.26 -3.39 21.55
N TYR A 80 11.23 -2.86 20.33
CA TYR A 80 10.53 -3.50 19.24
C TYR A 80 11.31 -3.42 17.94
N PHE A 81 10.96 -4.33 17.04
CA PHE A 81 11.44 -4.35 15.66
C PHE A 81 10.25 -4.50 14.72
N THR A 82 10.35 -3.88 13.55
CA THR A 82 9.34 -3.99 12.51
C THR A 82 9.59 -5.27 11.72
N LEU A 83 8.59 -6.15 11.69
CA LEU A 83 8.61 -7.39 10.90
C LEU A 83 8.07 -7.17 9.49
N LEU A 84 7.09 -6.27 9.36
CA LEU A 84 6.49 -5.88 8.10
C LEU A 84 6.05 -4.43 8.19
N GLU A 85 6.47 -3.63 7.22
CA GLU A 85 6.16 -2.21 7.18
C GLU A 85 5.07 -1.88 6.18
N ASP A 86 4.29 -0.86 6.52
CA ASP A 86 3.43 -0.10 5.60
C ASP A 86 2.62 -0.95 4.62
N PHE A 87 1.96 -2.01 5.09
CA PHE A 87 1.11 -2.83 4.24
C PHE A 87 -0.33 -2.34 4.27
N TYR A 88 -0.94 -2.22 3.09
CA TYR A 88 -2.37 -1.97 2.92
C TYR A 88 -3.12 -3.29 2.73
N ILE A 89 -4.25 -3.49 3.43
CA ILE A 89 -5.10 -4.67 3.21
C ILE A 89 -5.95 -4.48 1.95
N PHE A 90 -5.58 -5.21 0.90
CA PHE A 90 -6.34 -5.28 -0.34
C PHE A 90 -7.23 -6.54 -0.34
N PRO A 91 -8.52 -6.44 -0.76
CA PRO A 91 -9.51 -7.52 -0.68
C PRO A 91 -9.35 -8.56 -1.81
N ASP A 92 -8.12 -9.00 -2.03
CA ASP A 92 -7.78 -10.14 -2.88
C ASP A 92 -6.83 -11.04 -2.07
N PRO A 93 -7.26 -12.25 -1.70
CA PRO A 93 -6.48 -13.14 -0.84
C PRO A 93 -5.27 -13.74 -1.54
N GLU A 94 -5.16 -13.66 -2.87
CA GLU A 94 -4.02 -14.21 -3.62
C GLU A 94 -2.72 -13.43 -3.36
N HIS A 95 -2.84 -12.16 -2.96
CA HIS A 95 -1.68 -11.32 -2.66
C HIS A 95 -1.20 -11.51 -1.21
N THR A 96 0.07 -11.87 -1.05
CA THR A 96 0.72 -11.96 0.26
C THR A 96 0.91 -10.58 0.89
N LEU A 97 1.03 -10.51 2.22
CA LEU A 97 1.31 -9.24 2.90
C LEU A 97 2.63 -8.58 2.46
N ASN A 98 3.64 -9.38 2.13
CA ASN A 98 4.90 -8.87 1.59
C ASN A 98 4.69 -8.20 0.23
N ALA A 99 3.89 -8.80 -0.66
CA ALA A 99 3.56 -8.18 -1.95
C ALA A 99 2.78 -6.87 -1.77
N LEU A 100 1.87 -6.82 -0.80
CA LEU A 100 1.11 -5.61 -0.47
C LEU A 100 2.01 -4.50 0.13
N SER A 101 2.95 -4.86 0.99
CA SER A 101 3.97 -3.94 1.53
C SER A 101 4.86 -3.39 0.42
N GLN A 102 5.36 -4.24 -0.49
CA GLN A 102 6.16 -3.82 -1.65
C GLN A 102 5.38 -2.87 -2.57
N ALA A 103 4.12 -3.20 -2.87
CA ALA A 103 3.26 -2.34 -3.68
C ALA A 103 3.03 -0.97 -3.01
N THR A 104 2.77 -0.97 -1.70
CA THR A 104 2.58 0.26 -0.93
C THR A 104 3.86 1.12 -0.92
N SER A 105 5.03 0.51 -0.71
CA SER A 105 6.34 1.17 -0.80
C SER A 105 6.59 1.76 -2.20
N ASN A 106 6.24 1.03 -3.26
CA ASN A 106 6.34 1.53 -4.64
C ASN A 106 5.44 2.75 -4.86
N LEU A 107 4.18 2.69 -4.39
CA LEU A 107 3.23 3.79 -4.51
C LEU A 107 3.66 5.04 -3.73
N ILE A 108 4.34 4.88 -2.59
CA ILE A 108 4.99 5.98 -1.87
C ILE A 108 6.13 6.56 -2.70
N ARG A 109 7.02 5.73 -3.25
CA ARG A 109 8.13 6.18 -4.11
C ARG A 109 7.64 6.95 -5.34
N LEU A 110 6.53 6.51 -5.94
CA LEU A 110 5.89 7.18 -7.07
C LEU A 110 5.13 8.45 -6.67
N GLY A 111 5.05 8.75 -5.37
CA GLY A 111 4.36 9.92 -4.84
C GLY A 111 2.84 9.85 -4.97
N ILE A 112 2.25 8.67 -5.18
CA ILE A 112 0.79 8.50 -5.31
C ILE A 112 0.11 8.52 -3.94
N ILE A 113 0.77 7.96 -2.94
CA ILE A 113 0.29 7.93 -1.56
C ILE A 113 1.38 8.39 -0.59
N SER A 114 0.96 8.75 0.62
CA SER A 114 1.83 9.05 1.74
C SER A 114 1.31 8.38 3.01
N ILE A 115 2.22 7.94 3.88
CA ILE A 115 1.89 7.41 5.20
C ILE A 115 2.49 8.33 6.26
N ASP A 116 1.68 8.76 7.21
CA ASP A 116 2.16 9.50 8.39
C ASP A 116 2.21 8.57 9.61
N PRO A 117 3.41 8.12 10.03
CA PRO A 117 3.57 7.20 11.16
C PRO A 117 3.27 7.85 12.51
N LYS A 118 3.13 9.18 12.58
CA LYS A 118 2.75 9.89 13.81
C LYS A 118 1.23 9.88 14.02
N GLN A 119 0.47 9.66 12.96
CA GLN A 119 -0.99 9.64 12.98
C GLN A 119 -1.48 8.22 13.16
N ASN A 120 -1.48 7.77 14.43
CA ASN A 120 -2.05 6.47 14.77
C ASN A 120 -3.56 6.46 14.47
N MET A 121 -4.04 5.41 13.81
CA MET A 121 -5.47 5.19 13.60
C MET A 121 -5.98 4.08 14.51
N ASP A 122 -7.10 4.28 15.21
CA ASP A 122 -7.69 3.23 16.05
C ASP A 122 -8.53 2.25 15.21
N CYS A 123 -7.86 1.37 14.48
CA CYS A 123 -8.51 0.45 13.55
C CYS A 123 -7.73 -0.87 13.34
N GLN A 124 -6.96 -1.29 14.35
CA GLN A 124 -6.21 -2.56 14.32
C GLN A 124 -7.11 -3.78 14.02
N ASP A 125 -8.37 -3.73 14.47
CA ASP A 125 -9.37 -4.77 14.24
C ASP A 125 -9.61 -5.08 12.75
N ILE A 126 -9.44 -4.09 11.86
CA ILE A 126 -9.56 -4.30 10.40
C ILE A 126 -8.49 -5.29 9.92
N PHE A 127 -7.28 -5.15 10.44
CA PHE A 127 -6.14 -6.00 10.09
C PHE A 127 -6.22 -7.37 10.73
N LEU A 128 -6.68 -7.45 12.00
CA LEU A 128 -6.80 -8.71 12.72
C LEU A 128 -7.86 -9.67 12.12
N LYS A 129 -8.84 -9.13 11.38
CA LYS A 129 -9.84 -9.94 10.66
C LYS A 129 -9.27 -10.65 9.43
N ASP A 130 -8.13 -10.19 8.91
CA ASP A 130 -7.49 -10.80 7.75
C ASP A 130 -6.66 -12.01 8.16
N SER A 131 -6.98 -13.20 7.64
CA SER A 131 -6.28 -14.44 7.99
C SER A 131 -4.79 -14.37 7.66
N ARG A 132 -4.40 -13.64 6.61
CA ARG A 132 -2.98 -13.48 6.21
C ARG A 132 -2.17 -12.79 7.30
N VAL A 133 -2.78 -11.86 8.04
CA VAL A 133 -2.15 -11.14 9.16
C VAL A 133 -1.95 -12.07 10.34
N SER A 134 -2.98 -12.84 10.70
CA SER A 134 -2.86 -13.86 11.75
C SER A 134 -1.81 -14.91 11.41
N ASP A 135 -1.81 -15.41 10.17
CA ASP A 135 -0.84 -16.39 9.69
C ASP A 135 0.59 -15.86 9.71
N PHE A 136 0.79 -14.60 9.29
CA PHE A 136 2.11 -13.96 9.33
C PHE A 136 2.61 -13.78 10.76
N MET A 137 1.76 -13.27 11.66
CA MET A 137 2.12 -13.11 13.08
C MET A 137 2.45 -14.44 13.75
N ASN A 138 1.75 -15.52 13.41
CA ASN A 138 2.03 -16.85 13.96
C ASN A 138 3.38 -17.40 13.45
N LYS A 139 3.67 -17.25 12.15
CA LYS A 139 4.93 -17.68 11.54
C LYS A 139 6.15 -16.94 12.09
N CYS A 140 5.98 -15.68 12.48
CA CYS A 140 7.05 -14.84 13.01
C CYS A 140 7.05 -14.78 14.55
N SER A 141 6.50 -15.77 15.25
CA SER A 141 6.50 -15.78 16.72
C SER A 141 7.82 -16.34 17.28
N PHE A 142 8.42 -15.62 18.23
CA PHE A 142 9.65 -16.02 18.93
C PHE A 142 9.45 -16.01 20.45
N SER A 143 10.25 -16.78 21.18
CA SER A 143 10.19 -16.82 22.65
C SER A 143 10.41 -15.43 23.26
N ASN A 144 9.69 -15.13 24.34
CA ASN A 144 9.75 -13.84 25.05
C ASN A 144 9.38 -12.61 24.21
N THR A 145 8.62 -12.78 23.13
CA THR A 145 8.13 -11.67 22.31
C THR A 145 6.63 -11.69 22.12
N THR A 146 6.05 -10.55 21.74
CA THR A 146 4.64 -10.42 21.37
C THR A 146 4.54 -9.60 20.09
N ASN A 147 3.86 -10.18 19.10
CA ASN A 147 3.54 -9.48 17.86
C ASN A 147 2.35 -8.53 18.08
N LYS A 148 2.47 -7.31 17.57
CA LYS A 148 1.43 -6.27 17.64
C LYS A 148 1.28 -5.59 16.28
N ILE A 149 0.11 -5.04 16.05
CA ILE A 149 -0.17 -4.21 14.88
C ILE A 149 -0.12 -2.75 15.30
N ARG A 150 0.60 -1.94 14.53
CA ARG A 150 0.50 -0.48 14.58
C ARG A 150 -0.14 0.01 13.29
N THR A 151 -1.03 0.97 13.39
CA THR A 151 -1.85 1.45 12.28
C THR A 151 -1.57 2.92 12.07
N SER A 152 -1.20 3.29 10.84
CA SER A 152 -0.84 4.64 10.45
C SER A 152 -1.83 5.17 9.41
N ARG A 153 -2.04 6.49 9.40
CA ARG A 153 -2.84 7.15 8.37
C ARG A 153 -2.14 7.07 7.02
N LEU A 154 -2.86 6.57 6.01
CA LEU A 154 -2.45 6.56 4.61
C LEU A 154 -3.35 7.55 3.86
N ASP A 155 -2.76 8.51 3.17
CA ASP A 155 -3.50 9.44 2.32
C ASP A 155 -3.06 9.32 0.86
N VAL A 156 -4.01 9.51 -0.05
CA VAL A 156 -3.69 9.78 -1.46
C VAL A 156 -3.15 11.20 -1.56
N THR A 157 -1.98 11.38 -2.17
CA THR A 157 -1.36 12.71 -2.28
C THR A 157 -2.11 13.58 -3.30
N PRO A 158 -1.84 14.89 -3.38
CA PRO A 158 -2.35 15.72 -4.48
C PRO A 158 -1.92 15.20 -5.86
N PHE A 159 -0.67 14.75 -6.00
CA PHE A 159 -0.15 14.15 -7.23
C PHE A 159 -0.90 12.85 -7.58
N GLY A 160 -1.11 11.97 -6.59
CA GLY A 160 -1.89 10.75 -6.74
C GLY A 160 -3.35 11.01 -7.08
N SER A 161 -3.95 12.06 -6.53
CA SER A 161 -5.34 12.43 -6.82
C SER A 161 -5.50 12.92 -8.27
N ALA A 162 -4.58 13.77 -8.74
CA ALA A 162 -4.52 14.18 -10.14
C ALA A 162 -4.26 12.98 -11.07
N PHE A 163 -3.32 12.11 -10.71
CA PHE A 163 -3.03 10.89 -11.44
C PHE A 163 -4.28 10.02 -11.61
N LYS A 164 -4.96 9.70 -10.50
CA LYS A 164 -6.22 8.92 -10.52
C LYS A 164 -7.25 9.52 -11.47
N GLY A 165 -7.44 10.84 -11.43
CA GLY A 165 -8.40 11.56 -12.27
C GLY A 165 -8.14 11.42 -13.78
N CYS A 166 -6.90 11.14 -14.19
CA CYS A 166 -6.54 10.97 -15.60
C CYS A 166 -6.49 9.51 -16.07
N VAL A 167 -6.45 8.53 -15.16
CA VAL A 167 -6.10 7.14 -15.49
C VAL A 167 -7.09 6.10 -14.98
N ILE A 168 -8.08 6.49 -14.19
CA ILE A 168 -9.12 5.62 -13.60
C ILE A 168 -10.49 6.17 -13.95
#